data_AF-A0A350YCM7-F1
#
_entry.id   AF-A0A350YCM7-F1
#
_cell.length_a   1.000
_cell.length_b   1.000
_cell.length_c   1.000
_cell.angle_alpha   90.00
_cell.angle_beta   90.00
_cell.angle_gamma   90.00
#
_symmetry.space_group_name_H-M   'P 1'
#
loop_
_entity.id
_entity.type
_entity.pdbx_description
1 polymer ?
#
loop_
_entity_poly.entity_id
_entity_poly.type
_entity_poly.pdbx_seq_one_letter_code
_entity_poly.pdbx_strand_id
1 'polypeptide(L)'
;MQIHGVRSFLQELESHCTSIAIITFLDSDGQSWVIDLKRQGHKVSYGADWESKELFVAKLIVGCQPYGSLILRSFTSDMDEFTKLPIKELRGYMLKGDGKDLEFEKLSPNEMFACHNTDAQTREPLPLEQSVRYC
;
A
#
# COMPACT_ATOMS: atom_id res chain seq x y z
N MET A 1 -1.23 8.34 -21.89
CA MET A 1 -2.37 7.41 -21.91
C MET A 1 -2.99 7.45 -20.53
N GLN A 2 -4.22 7.94 -20.37
CA GLN A 2 -4.86 8.03 -19.06
C GLN A 2 -5.63 6.72 -18.85
N ILE A 3 -5.02 5.77 -18.14
CA ILE A 3 -5.66 4.50 -17.81
C ILE A 3 -6.74 4.80 -16.77
N HIS A 4 -7.94 4.28 -17.02
CA HIS A 4 -9.07 4.45 -16.11
C HIS A 4 -8.72 3.78 -14.76
N GLY A 5 -9.26 4.26 -13.64
CA GLY A 5 -8.98 3.71 -12.30
C GLY A 5 -7.62 4.08 -11.66
N VAL A 6 -6.52 4.20 -12.40
CA VAL A 6 -5.19 4.55 -11.85
C VAL A 6 -5.23 5.86 -11.07
N ARG A 7 -5.86 6.91 -11.65
CA ARG A 7 -5.96 8.21 -10.98
C ARG A 7 -6.73 8.10 -9.65
N SER A 8 -7.84 7.38 -9.64
CA SER A 8 -8.67 7.17 -8.45
C SER A 8 -7.89 6.40 -7.37
N PHE A 9 -7.12 5.39 -7.79
CA PHE A 9 -6.27 4.63 -6.88
C PHE A 9 -5.15 5.48 -6.28
N LEU A 10 -4.45 6.30 -7.09
CA LEU A 10 -3.46 7.24 -6.56
C LEU A 10 -4.09 8.23 -5.57
N GLN A 11 -5.31 8.72 -5.83
CA GLN A 11 -6.03 9.58 -4.90
C GLN A 11 -6.37 8.87 -3.59
N GLU A 12 -6.79 7.60 -3.65
CA GLU A 12 -7.01 6.76 -2.46
C GLU A 12 -5.73 6.67 -1.63
N LEU A 13 -4.60 6.30 -2.24
CA LEU A 13 -3.30 6.18 -1.55
C LEU A 13 -2.85 7.51 -0.95
N GLU A 14 -2.96 8.60 -1.71
CA GLU A 14 -2.57 9.94 -1.26
C GLU A 14 -3.45 10.41 -0.09
N SER A 15 -4.74 10.05 -0.05
CA SER A 15 -5.67 10.44 1.02
C SER A 15 -5.27 9.89 2.40
N HIS A 16 -4.58 8.75 2.44
CA HIS A 16 -4.10 8.11 3.68
C HIS A 16 -2.63 8.41 4.01
N CYS A 17 -1.97 9.27 3.23
CA CYS A 17 -0.60 9.72 3.51
C CYS A 17 -0.64 11.05 4.28
N THR A 18 -0.70 11.01 5.61
CA THR A 18 -0.74 12.24 6.44
C THR A 18 0.60 12.99 6.43
N SER A 19 1.72 12.27 6.51
CA SER A 19 3.07 12.85 6.50
C SER A 19 4.03 11.99 5.68
N ILE A 20 4.18 10.73 6.07
CA ILE A 20 4.98 9.71 5.39
C ILE A 20 4.13 8.45 5.31
N ALA A 21 4.21 7.76 4.18
CA ALA A 21 3.69 6.41 4.02
C ALA A 21 4.65 5.59 3.15
N ILE A 22 4.52 4.27 3.21
CA ILE A 22 5.33 3.33 2.44
C ILE A 22 4.36 2.44 1.68
N ILE A 23 4.54 2.35 0.38
CA ILE A 23 3.86 1.43 -0.50
C ILE A 23 4.75 0.19 -0.66
N THR A 24 4.17 -0.99 -0.48
CA THR A 24 4.74 -2.27 -0.91
C THR A 24 3.81 -2.88 -1.92
N PHE A 25 4.24 -2.92 -3.18
CA PHE A 25 3.51 -3.47 -4.31
C PHE A 25 4.08 -4.84 -4.67
N LEU A 26 3.21 -5.81 -4.96
CA LEU A 26 3.55 -7.13 -5.47
C LEU A 26 2.82 -7.31 -6.80
N ASP A 27 3.57 -7.54 -7.87
CA ASP A 27 2.98 -7.78 -9.19
C ASP A 27 2.54 -9.24 -9.41
N SER A 28 1.91 -9.49 -10.54
CA SER A 28 1.42 -10.80 -10.98
C SER A 28 2.50 -11.86 -11.09
N ASP A 29 3.76 -11.46 -11.28
CA ASP A 29 4.92 -12.35 -11.40
C ASP A 29 5.59 -12.59 -10.03
N GLY A 30 5.00 -12.05 -8.96
CA GLY A 30 5.52 -12.15 -7.59
C GLY A 30 6.74 -11.26 -7.33
N GLN A 31 7.02 -10.27 -8.19
CA GLN A 31 8.09 -9.31 -7.94
C GLN A 31 7.58 -8.19 -7.04
N SER A 32 8.33 -7.95 -5.95
CA SER A 32 8.01 -6.89 -5.00
C SER A 32 8.69 -5.58 -5.36
N TRP A 33 8.00 -4.48 -5.14
CA TRP A 33 8.55 -3.13 -5.25
C TRP A 33 8.09 -2.25 -4.09
N VAL A 34 8.99 -1.42 -3.59
CA VAL A 34 8.73 -0.54 -2.43
C VAL A 34 9.00 0.90 -2.81
N ILE A 35 8.09 1.80 -2.44
CA ILE A 35 8.26 3.23 -2.64
C ILE A 35 7.69 4.02 -1.47
N ASP A 36 8.38 5.07 -1.07
CA ASP A 36 7.92 5.99 -0.03
C ASP A 36 7.00 7.07 -0.64
N LEU A 37 5.99 7.46 0.13
CA LEU A 37 5.19 8.66 -0.09
C LEU A 37 5.53 9.70 0.97
N LYS A 38 5.61 10.97 0.56
CA LYS A 38 5.79 12.09 1.48
C LYS A 38 4.82 13.21 1.17
N ARG A 39 4.08 13.65 2.18
CA ARG A 39 3.16 14.79 2.08
C ARG A 39 3.86 16.08 2.47
N GLN A 40 3.71 17.11 1.64
CA GLN A 40 4.10 18.49 1.90
C GLN A 40 2.91 19.40 1.57
N GLY A 41 2.15 19.78 2.59
CA GLY A 41 0.88 20.48 2.42
C GLY A 41 -0.11 19.63 1.60
N HIS A 42 -0.56 20.18 0.47
CA HIS A 42 -1.55 19.51 -0.39
C HIS A 42 -0.93 18.53 -1.40
N LYS A 43 0.41 18.49 -1.53
CA LYS A 43 1.09 17.64 -2.51
C LYS A 43 1.67 16.40 -1.85
N VAL A 44 1.57 15.25 -2.53
CA VAL A 44 2.28 14.02 -2.18
C VAL A 44 3.33 13.72 -3.25
N SER A 45 4.58 13.55 -2.82
CA SER A 45 5.68 13.07 -3.66
C SER A 45 5.89 11.58 -3.46
N TYR A 46 6.36 10.91 -4.50
CA TYR A 46 6.64 9.48 -4.56
C TYR A 46 8.14 9.31 -4.70
N GLY A 47 8.77 8.53 -3.83
CA GLY A 47 10.21 8.27 -3.85
C GLY A 47 11.08 9.52 -3.63
N ALA A 48 12.38 9.36 -3.88
CA ALA A 48 13.35 10.45 -3.83
C ALA A 48 13.51 11.14 -5.20
N ASP A 49 13.30 10.41 -6.29
CA ASP A 49 13.53 10.88 -7.66
C ASP A 49 12.24 11.34 -8.34
N TRP A 50 12.35 12.31 -9.25
CA TRP A 50 11.21 12.92 -9.92
C TRP A 50 10.42 11.97 -10.82
N GLU A 51 11.04 10.89 -11.32
CA GLU A 51 10.40 9.88 -12.19
C GLU A 51 9.72 8.74 -11.41
N SER A 52 9.86 8.72 -10.09
CA SER A 52 9.42 7.56 -9.27
C SER A 52 7.91 7.34 -9.35
N LYS A 53 7.13 8.41 -9.54
CA LYS A 53 5.67 8.33 -9.68
C LYS A 53 5.29 7.69 -11.01
N GLU A 54 5.94 8.11 -12.10
CA GLU A 54 5.71 7.60 -13.44
C GLU A 54 6.11 6.13 -13.53
N LEU A 55 7.23 5.75 -12.92
CA LEU A 55 7.66 4.36 -12.82
C LEU A 55 6.67 3.51 -12.00
N PHE A 56 6.17 4.03 -10.87
CA PHE A 56 5.14 3.35 -10.09
C PHE A 56 3.88 3.11 -10.93
N VAL A 57 3.40 4.15 -11.63
CA VAL A 57 2.23 4.04 -12.50
C VAL A 57 2.46 3.00 -13.60
N ALA A 58 3.63 3.01 -14.24
CA ALA A 58 3.96 2.00 -15.25
C ALA A 58 3.94 0.57 -14.67
N LYS A 59 4.47 0.39 -13.45
CA LYS A 59 4.42 -0.89 -12.73
C LYS A 59 3.01 -1.33 -12.38
N LEU A 60 2.13 -0.43 -11.96
CA LEU A 60 0.72 -0.76 -11.71
C LEU A 60 0.03 -1.27 -12.99
N ILE A 61 0.26 -0.58 -14.11
CA ILE A 61 -0.40 -0.88 -15.39
C ILE A 61 0.03 -2.24 -15.96
N VAL A 62 1.34 -2.52 -15.90
CA VAL A 62 1.92 -3.73 -16.46
C VAL A 62 1.81 -4.90 -15.49
N GLY A 63 2.09 -4.65 -14.21
CA GLY A 63 2.24 -5.68 -13.18
C GLY A 63 0.94 -6.16 -12.54
N CYS A 64 -0.22 -5.57 -12.86
CA CYS A 64 -1.51 -6.03 -12.32
C CYS A 64 -2.27 -6.93 -13.30
N GLN A 65 -1.60 -7.74 -14.11
CA GLN A 65 -2.24 -8.59 -15.13
C GLN A 65 -2.07 -10.09 -14.82
N PRO A 66 -3.13 -10.81 -14.36
CA PRO A 66 -4.48 -10.33 -14.10
C PRO A 66 -4.66 -9.63 -12.75
N TYR A 67 -3.73 -9.86 -11.80
CA TYR A 67 -3.83 -9.30 -10.44
C TYR A 67 -2.48 -8.86 -9.92
N GLY A 68 -2.50 -7.84 -9.06
CA GLY A 68 -1.42 -7.46 -8.16
C GLY A 68 -1.97 -7.19 -6.77
N SER A 69 -1.09 -6.99 -5.79
CA SER A 69 -1.50 -6.55 -4.46
C SER A 69 -0.63 -5.41 -3.97
N LEU A 70 -1.20 -4.57 -3.10
CA LEU A 70 -0.49 -3.43 -2.55
C LEU A 70 -0.83 -3.26 -1.08
N ILE A 71 0.20 -3.07 -0.25
CA ILE A 71 0.08 -2.66 1.14
C ILE A 71 0.54 -1.21 1.25
N LEU A 72 -0.33 -0.36 1.80
CA LEU A 72 0.01 0.99 2.21
C LEU A 72 0.19 1.02 3.73
N ARG A 73 1.41 1.29 4.17
CA ARG A 73 1.75 1.56 5.56
C ARG A 73 1.85 3.06 5.77
N SER A 74 0.98 3.62 6.60
CA SER A 74 1.01 5.04 6.98
C SER A 74 1.33 5.18 8.45
N PHE A 75 1.88 6.34 8.83
CA PHE A 75 2.23 6.64 10.22
C PHE A 75 1.31 7.74 10.74
N THR A 76 0.67 7.48 11.88
CA THR A 76 -0.22 8.43 12.53
C THR A 76 0.59 9.43 13.38
N SER A 77 -0.07 10.49 13.85
CA SER A 77 0.48 11.36 14.88
C SER A 77 0.38 10.76 16.29
N ASP A 78 -0.40 9.69 16.45
CA ASP A 78 -0.58 9.04 17.73
C ASP A 78 0.68 8.21 18.05
N MET A 79 1.13 8.30 19.30
CA MET A 79 2.29 7.57 19.79
C MET A 79 1.86 6.41 20.65
N ASP A 80 2.47 5.25 20.45
CA ASP A 80 2.28 4.09 21.32
C ASP A 80 2.98 4.31 22.66
N GLU A 81 2.26 4.07 23.75
CA GLU A 81 2.77 4.34 25.09
C GLU A 81 3.94 3.45 25.51
N PHE A 82 4.07 2.25 24.93
CA PHE A 82 5.10 1.28 25.28
C PHE A 82 6.33 1.44 24.38
N THR A 83 6.14 1.47 23.06
CA THR A 83 7.24 1.54 22.11
C THR A 83 7.79 2.96 21.94
N LYS A 84 7.01 3.98 22.32
CA LYS A 84 7.31 5.40 22.06
C LYS A 84 7.54 5.69 20.58
N LEU A 85 6.94 4.89 19.69
CA LEU A 85 6.95 5.07 18.25
C LEU A 85 5.55 5.44 17.75
N PRO A 86 5.44 6.10 16.58
CA PRO A 86 4.15 6.37 15.96
C PRO A 86 3.37 5.08 15.68
N ILE A 87 2.07 5.10 15.96
CA ILE A 87 1.17 4.01 15.58
C ILE A 87 1.10 3.96 14.06
N LYS A 88 1.22 2.76 13.51
CA LYS A 88 1.16 2.47 12.08
C LYS A 88 -0.26 2.08 11.71
N GLU A 89 -0.72 2.51 10.54
CA GLU A 89 -1.93 2.00 9.92
C GLU A 89 -1.58 1.22 8.65
N LEU A 90 -2.08 -0.01 8.55
CA LEU A 90 -1.90 -0.87 7.38
C LEU A 90 -3.22 -1.00 6.63
N ARG A 91 -3.18 -0.68 5.33
CA ARG A 91 -4.29 -0.88 4.38
C ARG A 91 -3.80 -1.76 3.25
N GLY A 92 -4.56 -2.79 2.89
CA GLY A 92 -4.25 -3.65 1.76
C GLY A 92 -5.23 -3.46 0.63
N TYR A 93 -4.75 -3.64 -0.58
CA TYR A 93 -5.54 -3.54 -1.80
C TYR A 93 -5.22 -4.72 -2.71
N MET A 94 -6.26 -5.35 -3.23
CA MET A 94 -6.18 -6.22 -4.39
C MET A 94 -6.39 -5.36 -5.64
N LEU A 95 -5.50 -5.52 -6.61
CA LEU A 95 -5.48 -4.74 -7.83
C LEU A 95 -5.76 -5.67 -9.00
N LYS A 96 -6.58 -5.24 -9.94
CA LYS A 96 -6.90 -6.00 -11.15
C LYS A 96 -6.79 -5.09 -12.36
N GLY A 97 -5.97 -5.49 -13.32
CA GLY A 97 -5.74 -4.75 -14.55
C GLY A 97 -5.97 -5.60 -15.79
N ASP A 98 -6.41 -4.95 -16.86
CA ASP A 98 -6.55 -5.55 -18.20
C ASP A 98 -5.73 -4.79 -19.27
N GLY A 99 -4.84 -3.90 -18.81
CA GLY A 99 -4.03 -3.02 -19.66
C GLY A 99 -4.73 -1.74 -20.12
N LYS A 100 -6.03 -1.57 -19.85
CA LYS A 100 -6.83 -0.37 -20.19
C LYS A 100 -7.51 0.25 -18.98
N ASP A 101 -7.82 -0.55 -17.97
CA ASP A 101 -8.37 -0.13 -16.69
C ASP A 101 -7.57 -0.73 -15.51
N LEU A 102 -7.69 -0.11 -14.35
CA LEU A 102 -7.19 -0.61 -13.07
C LEU A 102 -8.32 -0.54 -12.03
N GLU A 103 -8.87 -1.70 -11.68
CA GLU A 103 -9.78 -1.85 -10.56
C GLU A 103 -9.00 -2.11 -9.28
N PHE A 104 -9.50 -1.61 -8.15
CA PHE A 104 -8.93 -1.91 -6.84
C PHE A 104 -10.03 -2.23 -5.83
N GLU A 105 -9.75 -3.21 -4.99
CA GLU A 105 -10.59 -3.60 -3.85
C GLU A 105 -9.76 -3.49 -2.58
N LYS A 106 -10.27 -2.74 -1.61
CA LYS A 106 -9.61 -2.60 -0.31
C LYS A 106 -9.95 -3.82 0.56
N LEU A 107 -8.93 -4.46 1.12
CA LEU A 107 -9.10 -5.52 2.10
C LEU A 107 -9.73 -4.99 3.38
N SER A 108 -10.60 -5.78 3.99
CA SER A 108 -11.16 -5.45 5.31
C SER A 108 -10.09 -5.52 6.40
N PRO A 109 -10.30 -4.85 7.56
CA PRO A 109 -9.39 -4.94 8.69
C PRO A 109 -9.11 -6.38 9.16
N ASN A 110 -10.11 -7.27 9.08
CA ASN A 110 -9.97 -8.67 9.48
C ASN A 110 -9.11 -9.45 8.48
N GLU A 111 -9.27 -9.22 7.17
CA GLU A 111 -8.42 -9.82 6.15
C GLU A 111 -6.99 -9.32 6.28
N MET A 112 -6.80 -8.00 6.48
CA MET A 112 -5.49 -7.41 6.74
C MET A 112 -4.83 -8.00 7.98
N PHE A 113 -5.57 -8.14 9.08
CA PHE A 113 -5.07 -8.78 10.28
C PHE A 113 -4.63 -10.23 10.00
N ALA A 114 -5.45 -11.01 9.31
CA ALA A 114 -5.14 -12.40 8.98
C ALA A 114 -3.88 -12.50 8.10
N CYS A 115 -3.78 -11.68 7.04
CA CYS A 115 -2.64 -11.65 6.11
C CYS A 115 -1.32 -11.31 6.80
N HIS A 116 -1.34 -10.48 7.84
CA HIS A 116 -0.13 -10.05 8.54
C HIS A 116 0.25 -10.91 9.75
N ASN A 117 -0.70 -11.66 10.31
CA ASN A 117 -0.50 -12.41 11.56
C ASN A 117 -0.69 -13.92 11.39
N THR A 118 -0.64 -14.44 10.16
CA THR A 118 -0.73 -15.88 9.87
C THR A 118 0.47 -16.28 9.03
N ASP A 119 1.19 -17.31 9.46
CA ASP A 119 2.29 -17.87 8.68
C ASP A 119 1.77 -18.52 7.40
N ALA A 120 2.29 -18.11 6.25
CA ALA A 120 1.77 -18.55 4.96
C ALA A 120 2.02 -20.05 4.67
N GLN A 121 3.03 -20.67 5.30
CA GLN A 121 3.38 -22.08 5.08
C GLN A 121 2.62 -23.00 6.03
N THR A 122 2.55 -22.63 7.31
CA THR A 122 2.03 -23.46 8.40
C THR A 122 0.59 -23.13 8.76
N ARG A 123 0.12 -21.92 8.40
CA ARG A 123 -1.18 -21.35 8.81
C ARG A 123 -1.31 -21.08 10.30
N GLU A 124 -0.23 -21.20 11.04
CA GLU A 124 -0.18 -20.90 12.48
C GLU A 124 -0.16 -19.38 12.70
N PRO A 125 -0.73 -18.88 13.81
CA PRO A 125 -0.64 -17.47 14.17
C PRO A 125 0.81 -17.03 14.41
N LEU A 126 1.16 -15.87 13.87
CA LEU A 126 2.42 -15.18 14.14
C LEU A 126 2.29 -14.26 15.37
N PRO A 127 3.39 -13.95 16.06
CA PRO A 127 3.40 -12.92 17.10
C PRO A 127 2.89 -11.58 16.55
N LEU A 128 1.98 -10.94 17.30
CA LEU A 128 1.37 -9.68 16.88
C LEU A 128 2.41 -8.57 16.80
N GLU A 129 2.42 -7.84 15.68
CA GLU A 129 3.19 -6.61 15.56
C GLU A 129 2.60 -5.55 16.52
N GLN A 130 3.46 -4.95 17.34
CA GLN A 130 3.05 -3.88 18.25
C GLN A 130 2.77 -2.59 17.47
N SER A 131 1.84 -1.79 18.00
CA SER A 131 1.54 -0.44 17.50
C SER A 131 1.02 -0.41 16.05
N VAL A 132 0.22 -1.42 15.66
CA VAL A 132 -0.42 -1.50 14.34
C VAL A 132 -1.94 -1.43 14.44
N ARG A 133 -2.54 -0.60 13.59
CA ARG A 133 -3.98 -0.56 13.31
C ARG A 133 -4.22 -1.12 11.90
N TYR A 134 -5.08 -2.12 11.78
CA TYR A 134 -5.51 -2.65 10.48
C TYR A 134 -6.75 -1.88 10.02
N CYS A 135 -6.74 -1.38 8.79
CA CYS A 135 -7.71 -0.38 8.30
C CYS A 135 -8.36 -0.78 6.98
#